data_AF-A0A920RLQ5-F1
#
_entry.id   AF-A0A920RLQ5-F1
#
_cell.length_a   1.000
_cell.length_b   1.000
_cell.length_c   1.000
_cell.angle_alpha   90.00
_cell.angle_beta   90.00
_cell.angle_gamma   90.00
#
_symmetry.space_group_name_H-M   'P 1'
#
loop_
_entity.id
_entity.type
_entity.pdbx_description
1 polymer ?
#
loop_
_entity_poly.entity_id
_entity_poly.type
_entity_poly.pdbx_seq_one_letter_code
_entity_poly.pdbx_strand_id
1 'polypeptide(L)'
;MINRREFLVASAATGLSLLSPSLRNRVEAADAKRLKITGIEWDQVLVPYQAFNRQALFRYHGLSLQLRTIFRVRTNTDLVGLGESWGGASLTDKQVAGYVGTSPFEWLGARKDLALNMAFYDLMGKVLGLPAWGFDRAAGSGPDPGPRPGPCRGPPQELAEEVRQAAGRGYLWLKYHIDEVHNVVDQVRAMQRVAPKGFRVQLDFNANAEYRDISPILKELARFPVIGRIEDPIQTGDRDGYRKLIAESDIEF
;
A
#
# COMPACT_ATOMS: atom_id res chain seq x y z
N MET A 1 -42.02 11.77 2.96
CA MET A 1 -41.50 11.85 1.59
C MET A 1 -40.25 12.72 1.66
N ILE A 2 -39.07 12.10 1.82
CA ILE A 2 -37.82 12.82 2.09
C ILE A 2 -37.41 13.56 0.81
N ASN A 3 -37.21 14.87 0.91
CA ASN A 3 -36.93 15.72 -0.24
C ASN A 3 -35.53 15.40 -0.79
N ARG A 4 -35.37 15.42 -2.12
CA ARG A 4 -34.10 15.14 -2.82
C ARG A 4 -32.95 16.04 -2.33
N ARG A 5 -33.27 17.23 -1.80
CA ARG A 5 -32.33 18.14 -1.12
C ARG A 5 -31.90 17.65 0.26
N GLU A 6 -32.79 17.03 1.04
CA GLU A 6 -32.46 16.48 2.37
C GLU A 6 -31.61 15.21 2.24
N PHE A 7 -31.83 14.41 1.19
CA PHE A 7 -31.00 13.23 0.92
C PHE A 7 -29.55 13.61 0.53
N LEU A 8 -29.36 14.68 -0.26
CA LEU A 8 -28.02 15.17 -0.62
C LEU A 8 -27.28 15.83 0.55
N VAL A 9 -28.00 16.50 1.46
CA VAL A 9 -27.41 17.03 2.71
C VAL A 9 -27.00 15.90 3.65
N ALA A 10 -27.77 14.80 3.70
CA ALA A 10 -27.40 13.61 4.46
C ALA A 10 -26.14 12.91 3.91
N SER A 11 -25.95 12.86 2.58
CA SER A 11 -24.75 12.28 1.96
C SER A 11 -23.47 13.07 2.27
N ALA A 12 -23.53 14.40 2.29
CA ALA A 12 -22.40 15.26 2.65
C ALA A 12 -22.08 15.17 4.16
N ALA A 13 -23.08 14.90 5.00
CA ALA A 13 -22.91 14.71 6.44
C ALA A 13 -22.16 13.40 6.77
N THR A 14 -22.29 12.35 5.95
CA THR A 14 -21.64 11.05 6.22
C THR A 14 -20.12 11.12 6.21
N GLY A 15 -19.49 11.79 5.23
CA GLY A 15 -18.03 11.88 5.14
C GLY A 15 -17.40 12.76 6.24
N LEU A 16 -18.01 13.90 6.53
CA LEU A 16 -17.52 14.85 7.55
C LEU A 16 -17.72 14.35 8.98
N SER A 17 -18.73 13.50 9.23
CA SER A 17 -18.97 12.91 10.55
C SER A 17 -17.86 11.97 11.01
N LEU A 18 -17.07 11.41 10.08
CA LEU A 18 -15.90 10.58 10.36
C LEU A 18 -14.70 11.40 10.88
N LEU A 19 -14.74 12.72 10.78
CA LEU A 19 -13.64 13.60 11.20
C LEU A 19 -13.77 13.99 12.68
N SER A 20 -12.63 14.18 13.33
CA SER A 20 -12.59 14.73 14.70
C SER A 20 -13.22 16.14 14.74
N PRO A 21 -13.74 16.59 15.90
CA PRO A 21 -14.33 17.92 16.03
C PRO A 21 -13.37 19.06 15.62
N SER A 22 -12.07 18.89 15.89
CA SER A 22 -11.05 19.88 15.51
C SER A 22 -10.81 19.93 14.00
N LEU A 23 -10.83 18.78 13.30
CA LEU A 23 -10.76 18.76 11.83
C LEU A 23 -12.03 19.35 11.21
N ARG A 24 -13.21 19.03 11.75
CA ARG A 24 -14.48 19.61 11.27
C ARG A 24 -14.46 21.14 11.32
N ASN A 25 -14.01 21.73 12.43
CA ASN A 25 -13.90 23.18 12.54
C ASN A 25 -12.92 23.78 11.52
N ARG A 26 -11.81 23.09 11.22
CA ARG A 26 -10.88 23.54 10.17
C ARG A 26 -11.47 23.42 8.77
N VAL A 27 -12.21 22.35 8.50
CA VAL A 27 -12.93 22.16 7.24
C VAL A 27 -13.98 23.25 7.02
N GLU A 28 -14.72 23.61 8.06
CA GLU A 28 -15.69 24.70 8.01
C GLU A 28 -15.01 26.07 7.87
N ALA A 29 -13.89 26.30 8.53
CA ALA A 29 -13.09 27.52 8.40
C ALA A 29 -12.41 27.66 7.03
N ALA A 30 -12.01 26.54 6.40
CA ALA A 30 -11.38 26.53 5.08
C ALA A 30 -12.38 26.63 3.91
N ASP A 31 -13.66 26.87 4.21
CA ASP A 31 -14.75 26.96 3.23
C ASP A 31 -14.82 25.73 2.29
N ALA A 32 -14.41 24.56 2.81
CA ALA A 32 -14.20 23.37 1.98
C ALA A 32 -15.49 22.83 1.35
N LYS A 33 -16.65 23.23 1.89
CA LYS A 33 -17.98 22.99 1.30
C LYS A 33 -18.14 23.66 -0.08
N ARG A 34 -17.37 24.72 -0.38
CA ARG A 34 -17.34 25.40 -1.69
C ARG A 34 -16.33 24.82 -2.66
N LEU A 35 -15.42 23.95 -2.21
CA LEU A 35 -14.51 23.25 -3.11
C LEU A 35 -15.31 22.25 -3.94
N LYS A 36 -15.28 22.42 -5.27
CA LYS A 36 -16.00 21.61 -6.24
C LYS A 36 -15.03 21.04 -7.26
N ILE A 37 -15.21 19.77 -7.59
CA ILE A 37 -14.47 19.11 -8.66
C ILE A 37 -14.93 19.68 -10.00
N THR A 38 -13.98 20.11 -10.84
CA THR A 38 -14.26 20.68 -12.17
C THR A 38 -13.91 19.71 -13.28
N GLY A 39 -12.95 18.81 -13.05
CA GLY A 39 -12.54 17.82 -14.02
C GLY A 39 -11.59 16.78 -13.43
N ILE A 40 -11.46 15.66 -14.13
CA ILE A 40 -10.53 14.60 -13.78
C ILE A 40 -9.79 14.22 -15.07
N GLU A 41 -8.47 14.39 -15.03
CA GLU A 41 -7.55 14.01 -16.10
C GLU A 41 -6.67 12.86 -15.60
N TRP A 42 -6.15 12.04 -16.51
CA TRP A 42 -5.18 11.02 -16.13
C TRP A 42 -4.19 10.72 -17.24
N ASP A 43 -3.01 10.30 -16.82
CA ASP A 43 -1.93 9.92 -17.71
C ASP A 43 -1.35 8.60 -17.27
N GLN A 44 -0.98 7.79 -18.27
CA GLN A 44 -0.31 6.53 -18.03
C GLN A 44 1.20 6.72 -18.17
N VAL A 45 1.93 6.30 -17.15
CA VAL A 45 3.39 6.37 -17.11
C VAL A 45 3.97 4.98 -16.92
N LEU A 46 5.06 4.71 -17.64
CA LEU A 46 5.87 3.50 -17.46
C LEU A 46 7.08 3.86 -16.62
N VAL A 47 7.05 3.46 -15.35
CA VAL A 47 8.14 3.75 -14.42
C VAL A 47 9.31 2.79 -14.69
N PRO A 48 10.54 3.26 -14.91
CA PRO A 48 11.66 2.37 -15.17
C PRO A 48 12.00 1.51 -13.94
N TYR A 49 12.21 0.22 -14.15
CA TYR A 49 12.81 -0.64 -13.11
C TYR A 49 14.29 -0.34 -12.93
N GLN A 50 14.81 -0.68 -11.74
CA GLN A 50 16.23 -0.63 -11.46
C GLN A 50 16.99 -1.63 -12.35
N ALA A 51 18.15 -1.23 -12.85
CA ALA A 51 18.86 -1.98 -13.89
C ALA A 51 19.16 -3.44 -13.49
N PHE A 52 19.54 -3.66 -12.23
CA PHE A 52 20.01 -4.96 -11.76
C PHE A 52 18.91 -6.02 -11.61
N ASN A 53 17.65 -5.62 -11.40
CA ASN A 53 16.52 -6.54 -11.19
C ASN A 53 15.35 -6.35 -12.16
N ARG A 54 15.50 -5.42 -13.11
CA ARG A 54 14.52 -5.13 -14.17
C ARG A 54 14.02 -6.38 -14.89
N GLN A 55 14.92 -7.31 -15.25
CA GLN A 55 14.53 -8.48 -16.02
C GLN A 55 13.67 -9.45 -15.20
N ALA A 56 14.05 -9.70 -13.94
CA ALA A 56 13.28 -10.55 -13.03
C ALA A 56 11.90 -9.95 -12.75
N LEU A 57 11.85 -8.66 -12.39
CA LEU A 57 10.59 -7.94 -12.14
C LEU A 57 9.67 -7.92 -13.36
N PHE A 58 10.22 -7.65 -14.55
CA PHE A 58 9.44 -7.63 -15.77
C PHE A 58 8.91 -9.02 -16.16
N ARG A 59 9.69 -10.08 -15.99
CA ARG A 59 9.23 -11.45 -16.28
C ARG A 59 8.07 -11.86 -15.38
N TYR A 60 8.12 -11.48 -14.10
CA TYR A 60 7.11 -11.87 -13.14
C TYR A 60 5.84 -11.02 -13.22
N HIS A 61 5.96 -9.69 -13.19
CA HIS A 61 4.79 -8.80 -13.15
C HIS A 61 4.36 -8.27 -14.51
N GLY A 62 5.19 -8.44 -15.54
CA GLY A 62 4.97 -7.86 -16.85
C GLY A 62 4.86 -6.34 -16.81
N LEU A 63 4.07 -5.81 -17.74
CA LEU A 63 3.75 -4.39 -17.83
C LEU A 63 2.86 -3.90 -16.70
N SER A 64 2.13 -4.81 -16.02
CA SER A 64 1.13 -4.41 -15.03
C SER A 64 1.75 -3.64 -13.85
N LEU A 65 2.87 -4.12 -13.30
CA LEU A 65 3.59 -3.44 -12.22
C LEU A 65 4.37 -2.22 -12.72
N GLN A 66 4.73 -2.15 -13.99
CA GLN A 66 5.48 -1.02 -14.52
C GLN A 66 4.57 0.17 -14.84
N LEU A 67 3.38 -0.14 -15.33
CA LEU A 67 2.37 0.83 -15.72
C LEU A 67 1.70 1.40 -14.47
N ARG A 68 1.65 2.73 -14.42
CA ARG A 68 0.89 3.49 -13.42
C ARG A 68 0.00 4.47 -14.12
N THR A 69 -1.20 4.64 -13.58
CA THR A 69 -2.11 5.70 -14.00
C THR A 69 -2.14 6.76 -12.94
N ILE A 70 -1.76 7.99 -13.29
CA ILE A 70 -1.77 9.13 -12.39
C ILE A 70 -3.02 9.95 -12.68
N PHE A 71 -3.91 10.04 -11.70
CA PHE A 71 -5.12 10.84 -11.77
C PHE A 71 -4.86 12.24 -11.21
N ARG A 72 -5.36 13.25 -11.93
CA ARG A 72 -5.34 14.66 -11.57
C ARG A 72 -6.76 15.16 -11.44
N VAL A 73 -7.21 15.41 -10.21
CA VAL A 73 -8.53 15.96 -9.91
C VAL A 73 -8.41 17.47 -9.80
N ARG A 74 -8.97 18.19 -10.78
CA ARG A 74 -9.04 19.65 -10.77
C ARG A 74 -10.24 20.13 -9.98
N THR A 75 -10.09 21.29 -9.35
CA THR A 75 -11.16 21.93 -8.60
C THR A 75 -11.52 23.30 -9.18
N ASN A 76 -12.51 23.97 -8.60
CA ASN A 76 -12.85 25.37 -8.88
C ASN A 76 -11.88 26.38 -8.25
N THR A 77 -10.76 25.88 -7.72
CA THR A 77 -9.63 26.65 -7.19
C THR A 77 -8.36 26.17 -7.87
N ASP A 78 -7.21 26.78 -7.56
CA ASP A 78 -5.91 26.34 -8.08
C ASP A 78 -5.42 25.00 -7.50
N LEU A 79 -6.18 24.40 -6.57
CA LEU A 79 -5.84 23.12 -5.97
C LEU A 79 -6.15 21.95 -6.91
N VAL A 80 -5.16 21.05 -7.01
CA VAL A 80 -5.23 19.79 -7.76
C VAL A 80 -4.93 18.63 -6.83
N GLY A 81 -5.75 17.59 -6.87
CA GLY A 81 -5.54 16.33 -6.16
C GLY A 81 -4.84 15.30 -7.02
N LEU A 82 -3.89 14.57 -6.44
CA LEU A 82 -3.15 13.52 -7.11
C LEU A 82 -3.52 12.15 -6.54
N GLY A 83 -3.88 11.24 -7.44
CA GLY A 83 -4.14 9.83 -7.14
C GLY A 83 -3.37 8.92 -8.06
N GLU A 84 -3.14 7.69 -7.64
CA GLU A 84 -2.42 6.67 -8.40
C GLU A 84 -3.26 5.39 -8.52
N SER A 85 -3.17 4.71 -9.65
CA SER A 85 -3.61 3.32 -9.77
C SER A 85 -2.46 2.46 -10.24
N TRP A 86 -2.41 1.24 -9.70
CA TRP A 86 -1.64 0.16 -10.31
C TRP A 86 -2.23 -0.11 -11.71
N GLY A 87 -1.36 -0.16 -12.72
CA GLY A 87 -1.72 -0.56 -14.07
C GLY A 87 -2.39 0.54 -14.88
N GLY A 88 -2.96 0.13 -16.01
CA GLY A 88 -3.72 1.00 -16.91
C GLY A 88 -5.15 1.11 -16.43
N ALA A 89 -5.45 2.22 -15.76
CA ALA A 89 -6.80 2.58 -15.36
C ALA A 89 -7.34 3.67 -16.29
N SER A 90 -8.66 3.70 -16.41
CA SER A 90 -9.37 4.76 -17.11
C SER A 90 -10.75 4.92 -16.48
N LEU A 91 -11.34 6.09 -16.67
CA LEU A 91 -12.71 6.39 -16.27
C LEU A 91 -13.52 6.67 -17.53
N THR A 92 -14.76 6.21 -17.54
CA THR A 92 -15.73 6.61 -18.56
C THR A 92 -16.19 8.05 -18.31
N ASP A 93 -16.64 8.75 -19.35
CA ASP A 93 -17.22 10.10 -19.21
C ASP A 93 -18.37 10.13 -18.20
N LYS A 94 -19.16 9.05 -18.14
CA LYS A 94 -20.24 8.88 -17.16
C LYS A 94 -19.71 8.82 -15.72
N GLN A 95 -18.58 8.15 -15.49
CA GLN A 95 -17.93 8.13 -14.17
C GLN A 95 -17.42 9.52 -13.81
N VAL A 96 -16.72 10.19 -14.73
CA VAL A 96 -16.18 11.55 -14.50
C VAL A 96 -17.32 12.53 -14.20
N ALA A 97 -18.40 12.52 -14.99
CA ALA A 97 -19.57 13.36 -14.79
C ALA A 97 -20.25 13.14 -13.43
N GLY A 98 -20.13 11.95 -12.84
CA GLY A 98 -20.64 11.66 -11.50
C GLY A 98 -19.85 12.36 -10.38
N TYR A 99 -18.60 12.76 -10.63
CA TYR A 99 -17.75 13.46 -9.68
C TYR A 99 -17.76 14.98 -9.88
N VAL A 100 -17.88 15.46 -11.13
CA VAL A 100 -17.89 16.90 -11.44
C VAL A 100 -19.05 17.60 -10.73
N GLY A 101 -18.78 18.75 -10.10
CA GLY A 101 -19.74 19.53 -9.34
C GLY A 101 -19.99 19.05 -7.89
N THR A 102 -19.42 17.92 -7.50
CA THR A 102 -19.44 17.44 -6.11
C THR A 102 -18.24 17.98 -5.31
N SER A 103 -18.34 17.99 -3.98
CA SER A 103 -17.18 18.30 -3.13
C SER A 103 -16.33 17.04 -2.91
N PRO A 104 -14.98 17.14 -2.93
CA PRO A 104 -14.10 16.01 -2.59
C PRO A 104 -14.40 15.40 -1.21
N PHE A 105 -14.90 16.21 -0.27
CA PHE A 105 -15.25 15.79 1.09
C PHE A 105 -16.48 14.86 1.15
N GLU A 106 -17.32 14.85 0.12
CA GLU A 106 -18.47 13.93 0.02
C GLU A 106 -18.03 12.48 -0.25
N TRP A 107 -16.80 12.28 -0.74
CA TRP A 107 -16.28 10.98 -1.15
C TRP A 107 -15.32 10.35 -0.13
N LEU A 108 -15.19 10.93 1.07
CA LEU A 108 -14.36 10.37 2.13
C LEU A 108 -14.85 8.98 2.53
N GLY A 109 -13.92 8.02 2.54
CA GLY A 109 -14.21 6.62 2.88
C GLY A 109 -15.01 5.86 1.82
N ALA A 110 -15.30 6.46 0.66
CA ALA A 110 -15.90 5.73 -0.46
C ALA A 110 -14.99 4.54 -0.85
N ARG A 111 -15.56 3.44 -1.32
CA ARG A 111 -14.78 2.24 -1.74
C ARG A 111 -14.83 1.97 -3.23
N LYS A 112 -15.43 2.88 -3.99
CA LYS A 112 -15.73 2.68 -5.41
C LYS A 112 -14.50 2.84 -6.30
N ASP A 113 -13.77 3.94 -6.14
CA ASP A 113 -12.61 4.28 -6.97
C ASP A 113 -11.43 4.67 -6.05
N LEU A 114 -10.64 3.67 -5.64
CA LEU A 114 -9.56 3.86 -4.66
C LEU A 114 -8.50 4.88 -5.11
N ALA A 115 -8.20 4.92 -6.41
CA ALA A 115 -7.25 5.88 -6.98
C ALA A 115 -7.75 7.34 -6.81
N LEU A 116 -9.06 7.57 -7.01
CA LEU A 116 -9.66 8.89 -6.82
C LEU A 116 -9.76 9.27 -5.35
N ASN A 117 -10.00 8.30 -4.47
CA ASN A 117 -9.98 8.56 -3.04
C ASN A 117 -8.65 9.14 -2.58
N MET A 118 -7.52 8.62 -3.08
CA MET A 118 -6.20 9.18 -2.77
C MET A 118 -6.11 10.66 -3.20
N ALA A 119 -6.59 10.99 -4.39
CA ALA A 119 -6.64 12.38 -4.85
C ALA A 119 -7.53 13.27 -3.98
N PHE A 120 -8.65 12.73 -3.46
CA PHE A 120 -9.53 13.46 -2.55
C PHE A 120 -8.89 13.69 -1.17
N TYR A 121 -8.17 12.70 -0.63
CA TYR A 121 -7.41 12.87 0.61
C TYR A 121 -6.25 13.87 0.45
N ASP A 122 -5.58 13.87 -0.70
CA ASP A 122 -4.54 14.87 -1.04
C ASP A 122 -5.13 16.29 -1.13
N LEU A 123 -6.26 16.47 -1.82
CA LEU A 123 -6.98 17.75 -1.84
C LEU A 123 -7.38 18.21 -0.45
N MET A 124 -7.90 17.31 0.38
CA MET A 124 -8.24 17.64 1.76
C MET A 124 -7.02 18.14 2.53
N GLY A 125 -5.85 17.52 2.30
CA GLY A 125 -4.60 17.90 2.98
C GLY A 125 -4.18 19.30 2.60
N LYS A 126 -4.20 19.58 1.30
CA LYS A 126 -3.90 20.89 0.72
C LYS A 126 -4.83 21.99 1.24
N VAL A 127 -6.14 21.73 1.28
CA VAL A 127 -7.13 22.68 1.81
C VAL A 127 -6.88 22.98 3.29
N LEU A 128 -6.55 21.95 4.07
CA LEU A 128 -6.36 22.07 5.52
C LEU A 128 -4.94 22.51 5.93
N GLY A 129 -4.03 22.64 4.97
CA GLY A 129 -2.60 22.87 5.25
C GLY A 129 -1.97 21.75 6.08
N LEU A 130 -2.43 20.51 5.90
CA LEU A 130 -1.97 19.35 6.65
C LEU A 130 -1.44 18.27 5.69
N PRO A 131 -0.37 17.55 6.06
CA PRO A 131 -0.04 16.32 5.36
C PRO A 131 -1.12 15.26 5.59
N ALA A 132 -1.30 14.33 4.65
CA ALA A 132 -2.36 13.32 4.73
C ALA A 132 -2.29 12.45 6.00
N TRP A 133 -1.08 12.11 6.48
CA TRP A 133 -0.89 11.39 7.75
C TRP A 133 -1.31 12.21 8.98
N GLY A 134 -1.36 13.54 8.86
CA GLY A 134 -1.71 14.45 9.95
C GLY A 134 -3.21 14.50 10.27
N PHE A 135 -4.06 13.82 9.48
CA PHE A 135 -5.49 13.69 9.80
C PHE A 135 -5.74 12.79 11.01
N ASP A 136 -4.85 11.84 11.24
CA ASP A 136 -4.95 10.86 12.32
C ASP A 136 -3.93 11.19 13.43
N ARG A 137 -4.19 12.29 14.16
CA ARG A 137 -3.34 12.74 15.28
C ARG A 137 -3.28 11.75 16.46
N ALA A 138 -3.96 10.60 16.39
CA ALA A 138 -3.78 9.50 17.34
C ALA A 138 -2.52 8.67 17.06
N ALA A 139 -2.00 8.67 15.84
CA ALA A 139 -0.79 7.93 15.49
C ALA A 139 0.46 8.79 15.72
N GLY A 140 1.02 8.72 16.92
CA GLY A 140 2.31 9.34 17.28
C GLY A 140 3.54 8.72 16.60
N SER A 141 3.37 8.02 15.49
CA SER A 141 4.44 7.36 14.77
C SER A 141 4.99 8.32 13.71
N GLY A 142 6.25 8.73 13.84
CA GLY A 142 6.99 9.35 12.74
C GLY A 142 7.07 8.42 11.52
N PRO A 143 7.70 8.86 10.41
CA PRO A 143 7.89 8.00 9.24
C PRO A 143 8.62 6.72 9.64
N ASP A 144 7.91 5.59 9.62
CA ASP A 144 8.49 4.27 9.78
C ASP A 144 9.17 3.89 8.45
N PRO A 145 10.48 3.59 8.43
CA PRO A 145 11.12 3.06 7.23
C PRO A 145 10.55 1.68 6.92
N GLY A 146 9.45 1.65 6.18
CA GLY A 146 8.81 0.43 5.72
C GLY A 146 9.77 -0.46 4.92
N PRO A 147 9.54 -1.79 4.91
CA PRO A 147 10.40 -2.73 4.22
C PRO A 147 10.45 -2.43 2.72
N ARG A 148 11.64 -2.53 2.12
CA ARG A 148 11.75 -2.44 0.67
C ARG A 148 11.11 -3.69 0.06
N PRO A 149 10.16 -3.56 -0.89
CA PRO A 149 9.72 -4.70 -1.68
C PRO A 149 10.86 -5.15 -2.61
N GLY A 150 11.28 -6.41 -2.48
CA GLY A 150 12.22 -7.10 -3.36
C GLY A 150 11.50 -7.79 -4.52
N PRO A 151 12.24 -8.27 -5.53
CA PRO A 151 11.66 -8.98 -6.67
C PRO A 151 11.00 -10.29 -6.23
N CYS A 152 9.99 -10.68 -7.00
CA CYS A 152 9.36 -11.99 -6.88
C CYS A 152 10.30 -13.04 -7.47
N ARG A 153 10.96 -13.77 -6.57
CA ARG A 153 11.55 -15.10 -6.83
C ARG A 153 12.91 -15.06 -7.53
N GLY A 154 13.78 -16.00 -7.14
CA GLY A 154 15.09 -16.16 -7.75
C GLY A 154 15.97 -17.18 -7.01
N PRO A 155 17.04 -17.68 -7.65
CA PRO A 155 18.00 -18.55 -7.00
C PRO A 155 18.67 -17.84 -5.81
N PRO A 156 19.19 -18.59 -4.82
CA PRO A 156 19.77 -18.01 -3.61
C PRO A 156 20.83 -16.91 -3.85
N GLN A 157 21.61 -17.03 -4.93
CA GLN A 157 22.64 -16.06 -5.30
C GLN A 157 22.05 -14.71 -5.73
N GLU A 158 20.94 -14.70 -6.46
CA GLU A 158 20.26 -13.46 -6.89
C GLU A 158 19.66 -12.73 -5.69
N LEU A 159 19.09 -13.46 -4.73
CA LEU A 159 18.55 -12.86 -3.51
C LEU A 159 19.63 -12.31 -2.58
N ALA A 160 20.79 -12.97 -2.52
CA ALA A 160 21.95 -12.42 -1.84
C ALA A 160 22.41 -11.09 -2.49
N GLU A 161 22.42 -11.02 -3.83
CA GLU A 161 22.71 -9.76 -4.53
C GLU A 161 21.67 -8.68 -4.23
N GLU A 162 20.38 -9.01 -4.18
CA GLU A 162 19.31 -8.07 -3.76
C GLU A 162 19.54 -7.52 -2.36
N VAL A 163 19.90 -8.37 -1.39
CA VAL A 163 20.24 -7.92 -0.04
C VAL A 163 21.44 -6.97 -0.05
N ARG A 164 22.50 -7.31 -0.81
CA ARG A 164 23.68 -6.43 -0.96
C ARG A 164 23.31 -5.07 -1.55
N GLN A 165 22.47 -5.05 -2.59
CA GLN A 165 22.02 -3.84 -3.26
C GLN A 165 21.08 -3.01 -2.38
N ALA A 166 20.20 -3.64 -1.61
CA ALA A 166 19.30 -2.97 -0.67
C ALA A 166 20.08 -2.38 0.51
N ALA A 167 20.92 -3.18 1.16
CA ALA A 167 21.79 -2.74 2.25
C ALA A 167 22.72 -1.59 1.82
N GLY A 168 23.34 -1.70 0.64
CA GLY A 168 24.22 -0.66 0.10
C GLY A 168 23.53 0.68 -0.18
N ARG A 169 22.20 0.70 -0.25
CA ARG A 169 21.38 1.91 -0.41
C ARG A 169 20.77 2.41 0.91
N GLY A 170 21.14 1.81 2.05
CA GLY A 170 20.69 2.21 3.37
C GLY A 170 19.36 1.61 3.82
N TYR A 171 18.80 0.65 3.07
CA TYR A 171 17.63 -0.10 3.54
C TYR A 171 18.05 -1.04 4.67
N LEU A 172 17.19 -1.16 5.69
CA LEU A 172 17.37 -2.09 6.80
C LEU A 172 16.50 -3.34 6.67
N TRP A 173 15.49 -3.27 5.82
CA TRP A 173 14.49 -4.32 5.63
C TRP A 173 14.29 -4.63 4.14
N LEU A 174 14.17 -5.91 3.82
CA LEU A 174 13.77 -6.42 2.50
C LEU A 174 12.59 -7.37 2.66
N LYS A 175 11.49 -7.12 1.97
CA LYS A 175 10.37 -8.06 1.82
C LYS A 175 10.56 -8.89 0.55
N TYR A 176 10.33 -10.19 0.63
CA TYR A 176 10.50 -11.14 -0.46
C TYR A 176 9.37 -12.16 -0.50
N HIS A 177 8.80 -12.41 -1.69
CA HIS A 177 7.77 -13.44 -1.92
C HIS A 177 8.44 -14.77 -2.25
N ILE A 178 8.09 -15.83 -1.53
CA ILE A 178 8.62 -17.17 -1.75
C ILE A 178 7.91 -17.89 -2.91
N ASP A 179 8.45 -19.02 -3.35
CA ASP A 179 7.91 -19.88 -4.40
C ASP A 179 8.04 -21.35 -3.98
N GLU A 180 7.03 -22.15 -4.28
CA GLU A 180 7.00 -23.59 -4.04
C GLU A 180 8.14 -24.36 -4.75
N VAL A 181 8.69 -23.84 -5.85
CA VAL A 181 9.78 -24.47 -6.62
C VAL A 181 11.17 -24.19 -6.06
N HIS A 182 11.31 -23.29 -5.08
CA HIS A 182 12.59 -22.92 -4.49
C HIS A 182 12.68 -23.34 -3.02
N ASN A 183 13.88 -23.75 -2.60
CA ASN A 183 14.14 -24.00 -1.19
C ASN A 183 14.38 -22.67 -0.45
N VAL A 184 13.37 -22.22 0.30
CA VAL A 184 13.41 -20.97 1.08
C VAL A 184 14.54 -20.95 2.11
N VAL A 185 14.89 -22.10 2.69
CA VAL A 185 15.98 -22.17 3.68
C VAL A 185 17.32 -21.87 3.04
N ASP A 186 17.57 -22.41 1.84
CA ASP A 186 18.82 -22.13 1.12
C ASP A 186 18.90 -20.68 0.66
N GLN A 187 17.75 -20.08 0.27
CA GLN A 187 17.64 -18.67 -0.04
C GLN A 187 18.00 -17.79 1.17
N VAL A 188 17.40 -18.07 2.32
CA VAL A 188 17.66 -17.33 3.57
C VAL A 188 19.10 -17.51 4.03
N ARG A 189 19.66 -18.72 3.92
CA ARG A 189 21.07 -18.98 4.21
C ARG A 189 21.98 -18.14 3.31
N ALA A 190 21.66 -17.99 2.03
CA ALA A 190 22.44 -17.14 1.12
C ALA A 190 22.33 -15.65 1.46
N MET A 191 21.12 -15.16 1.74
CA MET A 191 20.87 -13.77 2.15
C MET A 191 21.59 -13.43 3.46
N GLN A 192 21.54 -14.31 4.47
CA GLN A 192 22.21 -14.08 5.75
C GLN A 192 23.73 -13.92 5.63
N ARG A 193 24.37 -14.61 4.67
CA ARG A 193 25.83 -14.52 4.46
C ARG A 193 26.28 -13.12 4.03
N VAL A 194 25.40 -12.32 3.43
CA VAL A 194 25.74 -11.01 2.87
C VAL A 194 25.01 -9.86 3.57
N ALA A 195 23.99 -10.15 4.37
CA ALA A 195 23.25 -9.18 5.13
C ALA A 195 24.15 -8.51 6.19
N PRO A 196 24.23 -7.17 6.25
CA PRO A 196 24.95 -6.50 7.33
C PRO A 196 24.21 -6.70 8.66
N LYS A 197 24.93 -6.49 9.76
CA LYS A 197 24.35 -6.58 11.11
C LYS A 197 23.14 -5.63 11.24
N GLY A 198 22.03 -6.17 11.73
CA GLY A 198 20.78 -5.42 11.93
C GLY A 198 19.85 -5.40 10.72
N PHE A 199 20.29 -5.89 9.56
CA PHE A 199 19.40 -6.08 8.41
C PHE A 199 18.40 -7.20 8.67
N ARG A 200 17.19 -7.04 8.15
CA ARG A 200 16.06 -7.96 8.32
C ARG A 200 15.42 -8.30 6.99
N VAL A 201 14.97 -9.54 6.88
CA VAL A 201 14.23 -10.05 5.73
C VAL A 201 12.84 -10.47 6.19
N GLN A 202 11.82 -9.95 5.51
CA GLN A 202 10.43 -10.38 5.65
C GLN A 202 10.10 -11.35 4.52
N LEU A 203 9.57 -12.51 4.85
CA LEU A 203 9.17 -13.53 3.86
C LEU A 203 7.66 -13.55 3.73
N ASP A 204 7.16 -13.57 2.50
CA ASP A 204 5.74 -13.64 2.16
C ASP A 204 5.44 -14.98 1.48
N PHE A 205 4.57 -15.77 2.10
CA PHE A 205 4.15 -17.11 1.68
C PHE A 205 2.87 -17.10 0.84
N ASN A 206 2.36 -15.91 0.50
CA ASN A 206 1.24 -15.70 -0.41
C ASN A 206 -0.08 -16.39 0.01
N ALA A 207 -0.24 -16.77 1.29
CA ALA A 207 -1.41 -17.46 1.83
C ALA A 207 -1.80 -18.74 1.06
N ASN A 208 -0.85 -19.41 0.42
CA ASN A 208 -1.15 -20.56 -0.47
C ASN A 208 -0.94 -21.93 0.18
N ALA A 209 -0.47 -21.97 1.42
CA ALA A 209 -0.02 -23.20 2.06
C ALA A 209 -0.84 -23.59 3.30
N GLU A 210 -0.72 -24.84 3.70
CA GLU A 210 -1.37 -25.41 4.88
C GLU A 210 -0.43 -25.38 6.10
N TYR A 211 -1.00 -25.28 7.30
CA TYR A 211 -0.25 -25.27 8.57
C TYR A 211 0.78 -26.39 8.68
N ARG A 212 0.38 -27.62 8.35
CA ARG A 212 1.21 -28.83 8.52
C ARG A 212 2.50 -28.75 7.72
N ASP A 213 2.45 -28.15 6.54
CA ASP A 213 3.56 -28.17 5.59
C ASP A 213 4.52 -27.00 5.88
N ILE A 214 4.00 -25.89 6.40
CA ILE A 214 4.78 -24.67 6.70
C ILE A 214 5.39 -24.65 8.10
N SER A 215 4.72 -25.22 9.11
CA SER A 215 5.20 -25.21 10.50
C SER A 215 6.65 -25.75 10.65
N PRO A 216 7.04 -26.88 10.02
CA PRO A 216 8.44 -27.36 10.07
C PRO A 216 9.43 -26.39 9.42
N ILE A 217 9.04 -25.76 8.32
CA ILE A 217 9.88 -24.80 7.59
C ILE A 217 10.13 -23.57 8.46
N LEU A 218 9.09 -23.03 9.11
CA LEU A 218 9.23 -21.87 10.00
C LEU A 218 10.14 -22.16 11.20
N LYS A 219 10.06 -23.37 11.77
CA LYS A 219 10.98 -23.81 12.84
C LYS A 219 12.44 -23.81 12.38
N GLU A 220 12.70 -24.17 11.13
CA GLU A 220 14.05 -24.08 10.57
C GLU A 220 14.46 -22.63 10.30
N LEU A 221 13.55 -21.81 9.77
CA LEU A 221 13.78 -20.38 9.48
C LEU A 221 14.02 -19.54 10.75
N ALA A 222 13.42 -19.91 11.88
CA ALA A 222 13.62 -19.25 13.18
C ALA A 222 15.08 -19.26 13.64
N ARG A 223 15.90 -20.18 13.10
CA ARG A 223 17.32 -20.31 13.42
C ARG A 223 18.18 -19.25 12.73
N PHE A 224 17.62 -18.46 11.82
CA PHE A 224 18.34 -17.45 11.04
C PHE A 224 18.05 -16.04 11.57
N PRO A 225 19.02 -15.36 12.24
CA PRO A 225 18.83 -14.01 12.76
C PRO A 225 18.50 -12.93 11.73
N VAL A 226 18.69 -13.20 10.42
CA VAL A 226 18.29 -12.29 9.34
C VAL A 226 16.76 -12.25 9.17
N ILE A 227 16.03 -13.27 9.59
CA ILE A 227 14.57 -13.29 9.49
C ILE A 227 13.98 -12.30 10.49
N GLY A 228 13.15 -11.40 9.97
CA GLY A 228 12.43 -10.39 10.76
C GLY A 228 10.97 -10.74 10.96
N ARG A 229 10.23 -10.95 9.87
CA ARG A 229 8.78 -11.19 9.88
C ARG A 229 8.36 -12.21 8.83
N ILE A 230 7.26 -12.92 9.10
CA ILE A 230 6.62 -13.84 8.16
C ILE A 230 5.22 -13.34 7.84
N GLU A 231 4.97 -13.05 6.57
CA GLU A 231 3.67 -12.63 6.06
C GLU A 231 2.94 -13.80 5.40
N ASP A 232 1.64 -13.88 5.67
CA ASP A 232 0.70 -14.82 5.06
C ASP A 232 1.23 -16.29 4.96
N PRO A 233 1.74 -16.88 6.06
CA PRO A 233 2.37 -18.22 6.07
C PRO A 233 1.43 -19.32 5.58
N ILE A 234 0.13 -19.16 5.80
CA ILE A 234 -0.89 -20.17 5.51
C ILE A 234 -2.15 -19.50 4.96
N GLN A 235 -3.07 -20.30 4.43
CA GLN A 235 -4.37 -19.84 3.94
C GLN A 235 -5.08 -18.90 4.91
N THR A 236 -5.52 -17.73 4.42
CA THR A 236 -6.10 -16.65 5.23
C THR A 236 -7.34 -17.08 6.03
N GLY A 237 -8.02 -18.15 5.60
CA GLY A 237 -9.18 -18.71 6.29
C GLY A 237 -8.85 -19.54 7.54
N ASP A 238 -7.63 -20.07 7.66
CA ASP A 238 -7.24 -21.00 8.73
C ASP A 238 -6.83 -20.27 10.03
N ARG A 239 -7.83 -19.73 10.73
CA ARG A 239 -7.61 -19.01 11.99
C ARG A 239 -6.93 -19.86 13.07
N ASP A 240 -7.23 -21.16 13.12
CA ASP A 240 -6.66 -22.05 14.13
C ASP A 240 -5.20 -22.37 13.82
N GLY A 241 -4.84 -22.53 12.54
CA GLY A 241 -3.46 -22.60 12.09
C GLY A 241 -2.65 -21.37 12.49
N TYR A 242 -3.17 -20.16 12.28
CA TYR A 242 -2.52 -18.92 12.71
C TYR A 242 -2.29 -18.88 14.22
N ARG A 243 -3.30 -19.27 15.02
CA ARG A 243 -3.17 -19.33 16.49
C ARG A 243 -2.07 -20.29 16.93
N LYS A 244 -1.95 -21.45 16.28
CA LYS A 244 -0.87 -22.42 16.56
C LYS A 244 0.49 -21.85 16.18
N LEU A 245 0.62 -21.25 14.99
CA LEU A 245 1.88 -20.64 14.54
C LEU A 245 2.37 -19.57 15.52
N ILE A 246 1.48 -18.67 15.93
CA ILE A 246 1.81 -17.60 16.89
C ILE A 246 2.22 -18.19 18.26
N ALA A 247 1.61 -19.29 18.69
CA ALA A 247 1.94 -19.93 19.96
C ALA A 247 3.24 -20.75 19.92
N GLU A 248 3.61 -21.29 18.74
CA GLU A 248 4.75 -22.21 18.57
C GLU A 248 6.03 -21.55 18.04
N SER A 249 5.97 -20.30 17.57
CA SER A 249 7.08 -19.63 16.89
C SER A 249 7.46 -18.32 17.58
N ASP A 250 8.77 -18.10 17.72
CA ASP A 250 9.35 -16.86 18.24
C ASP A 250 9.49 -15.76 17.16
N ILE A 251 9.09 -16.07 15.91
CA ILE A 251 9.13 -15.12 14.78
C ILE A 251 7.86 -14.26 14.79
N GLU A 252 8.00 -12.98 14.43
CA GLU A 252 6.87 -12.07 14.24
C GLU A 252 6.07 -12.44 12.97
N PHE A 253 4.74 -12.44 13.07
CA PHE A 253 3.79 -12.67 11.97
C PHE A 253 3.02 -11.38 11.65
#